data_AF-A0A353X360-F1
#
_entry.id   AF-A0A353X360-F1
#
_cell.length_a   1.000
_cell.length_b   1.000
_cell.length_c   1.000
_cell.angle_alpha   90.00
_cell.angle_beta   90.00
_cell.angle_gamma   90.00
#
_symmetry.space_group_name_H-M   'P 1'
#
loop_
_entity.id
_entity.type
_entity.pdbx_description
1 polymer ?
#
loop_
_entity_poly.entity_id
_entity_poly.type
_entity_poly.pdbx_seq_one_letter_code
_entity_poly.pdbx_strand_id
1 'polypeptide(L)'
;RVSERQQILKEFVEQLEIIETNDSLLALAAMPEEDLVAYLTEYVEEERAAAEEAEKAAKKASRRSSAGATFDPDNPELIGTGSGDGEWYFYNQSLVSRGVSEFKQTWGDRPLEDNWRRSAKDVAFTSSEDEDIVETGEDQADEVPQEEFSVTTEVQQLRANLPATPEAKQQLLDEVEEAYFKLGSIYDFKLEEPENAADTFETMLARFPDTGYAAEVIYELHLIYTNLGNTDKAEYYKNLLLTDHPGSVYAKLILNPDYLKQTDEESEELKALYARAYHFYESDSLQKAQAMVHSGLEQYPNNPFTVQLELLDILIKGKIEGEYRYKFELQKFVEAQGETALGQYAAQLLEATNTFKEKEARRKGATFIQDFEQEHIFILSYIDQEQLSDRLPAAMDHHIDNNFPNTGLNVGNLMLNDNQAMVVVNEFATQELAMGFLRSLKTENSVMDNFDKYEIDKFVITKDNFQLLYQTKALSDYLKFFNTHYNETIHGKKDQ
;
A
#
# COMPACT_ATOMS: atom_id res chain seq x y z
N ARG A 1 9.26 -9.74 39.26
CA ARG A 1 8.54 -8.79 40.14
C ARG A 1 8.96 -7.32 39.99
N VAL A 2 10.21 -6.90 40.32
CA VAL A 2 10.61 -5.48 40.15
C VAL A 2 10.71 -5.08 38.67
N SER A 3 11.30 -5.94 37.83
CA SER A 3 11.40 -5.71 36.38
C SER A 3 10.04 -5.68 35.68
N GLU A 4 9.12 -6.58 36.06
CA GLU A 4 7.75 -6.62 35.49
C GLU A 4 6.97 -5.36 35.86
N ARG A 5 7.02 -4.94 37.13
CA ARG A 5 6.36 -3.69 37.56
C ARG A 5 6.95 -2.46 36.89
N GLN A 6 8.27 -2.44 36.68
CA GLN A 6 8.92 -1.35 35.93
C GLN A 6 8.44 -1.30 34.48
N GLN A 7 8.24 -2.46 33.83
CA GLN A 7 7.74 -2.51 32.47
C GLN A 7 6.28 -2.02 32.39
N ILE A 8 5.41 -2.49 33.30
CA ILE A 8 4.01 -2.04 33.38
C ILE A 8 3.94 -0.53 33.58
N LEU A 9 4.73 0.02 34.50
CA LEU A 9 4.77 1.46 34.75
C LEU A 9 5.34 2.25 33.57
N LYS A 10 6.28 1.69 32.82
CA LYS A 10 6.79 2.32 31.60
C LYS A 10 5.70 2.39 30.54
N GLU A 11 5.01 1.28 30.27
CA GLU A 11 3.90 1.23 29.31
C GLU A 11 2.77 2.17 29.73
N PHE A 12 2.48 2.25 31.02
CA PHE A 12 1.51 3.17 31.60
C PHE A 12 1.87 4.64 31.36
N VAL A 13 3.10 5.04 31.70
CA VAL A 13 3.59 6.41 31.51
C VAL A 13 3.62 6.76 30.02
N GLU A 14 4.00 5.82 29.16
CA GLU A 14 3.98 6.02 27.71
C GLU A 14 2.57 6.34 27.19
N GLN A 15 1.54 5.62 27.62
CA GLN A 15 0.16 5.93 27.19
C GLN A 15 -0.32 7.29 27.73
N LEU A 16 0.05 7.63 28.96
CA LEU A 16 -0.29 8.91 29.57
C LEU A 16 0.40 10.07 28.84
N GLU A 17 1.69 9.92 28.53
CA GLU A 17 2.46 10.88 27.75
C GLU A 17 1.83 11.10 26.38
N ILE A 18 1.43 10.03 25.66
CA ILE A 18 0.74 10.15 24.35
C ILE A 18 -0.53 11.00 24.48
N ILE A 19 -1.37 10.74 25.48
CA ILE A 19 -2.61 11.50 25.70
C ILE A 19 -2.29 12.97 25.97
N GLU A 20 -1.38 13.26 26.91
CA GLU A 20 -1.03 14.63 27.29
C GLU A 20 -0.36 15.40 26.14
N THR A 21 0.55 14.78 25.39
CA THR A 21 1.23 15.41 24.27
C THR A 21 0.27 15.69 23.12
N ASN A 22 -0.56 14.72 22.75
CA ASN A 22 -1.48 14.87 21.64
C ASN A 22 -2.60 15.86 21.98
N ASP A 23 -3.09 15.87 23.22
CA ASP A 23 -4.05 16.87 23.70
C ASP A 23 -3.47 18.27 23.68
N SER A 24 -2.21 18.42 24.10
CA SER A 24 -1.49 19.69 24.02
C SER A 24 -1.34 20.15 22.57
N LEU A 25 -0.94 19.26 21.65
CA LEU A 25 -0.81 19.57 20.23
C LEU A 25 -2.15 19.96 19.59
N LEU A 26 -3.23 19.26 19.93
CA LEU A 26 -4.57 19.56 19.45
C LEU A 26 -5.09 20.89 20.02
N ALA A 27 -4.83 21.18 21.30
CA ALA A 27 -5.19 22.44 21.93
C ALA A 27 -4.45 23.61 21.28
N LEU A 28 -3.14 23.50 21.06
CA LEU A 28 -2.34 24.50 20.36
C LEU A 28 -2.84 24.70 18.91
N ALA A 29 -3.17 23.62 18.21
CA ALA A 29 -3.71 23.68 16.85
C ALA A 29 -5.16 24.22 16.77
N ALA A 30 -5.83 24.42 17.90
CA ALA A 30 -7.16 25.01 18.01
C ALA A 30 -7.15 26.49 18.46
N MET A 31 -6.00 27.01 18.90
CA MET A 31 -5.86 28.42 19.32
C MET A 31 -5.94 29.38 18.12
N PRO A 32 -6.45 30.62 18.33
CA PRO A 32 -6.34 31.69 17.33
C PRO A 32 -4.88 31.95 16.93
N GLU A 33 -4.66 32.37 15.69
CA GLU A 33 -3.29 32.54 15.14
C GLU A 33 -2.44 33.53 15.95
N GLU A 34 -3.06 34.61 16.47
CA GLU A 34 -2.38 35.58 17.33
C GLU A 34 -1.92 34.98 18.67
N ASP A 35 -2.79 34.20 19.32
CA ASP A 35 -2.50 33.56 20.61
C ASP A 35 -1.45 32.44 20.47
N LEU A 36 -1.50 31.69 19.36
CA LEU A 36 -0.52 30.65 19.05
C LEU A 36 0.89 31.23 18.86
N VAL A 37 1.01 32.34 18.11
CA VAL A 37 2.30 32.99 17.89
C VAL A 37 2.85 33.58 19.18
N ALA A 38 2.00 34.18 20.03
CA ALA A 38 2.41 34.68 21.34
C ALA A 38 2.92 33.54 22.25
N TYR A 39 2.18 32.44 22.34
CA TYR A 39 2.57 31.27 23.14
C TYR A 39 3.89 30.65 22.66
N LEU A 40 4.05 30.45 21.34
CA LEU A 40 5.29 29.89 20.77
C LEU A 40 6.48 30.83 20.96
N THR A 41 6.26 32.14 20.94
CA THR A 41 7.32 33.13 21.19
C THR A 41 7.77 33.07 22.64
N GLU A 42 6.83 33.04 23.60
CA GLU A 42 7.14 32.90 25.03
C GLU A 42 7.87 31.58 25.32
N TYR A 43 7.44 30.48 24.72
CA TYR A 43 8.09 29.17 24.86
C TYR A 43 9.55 29.18 24.35
N VAL A 44 9.80 29.75 23.17
CA VAL A 44 11.17 29.86 22.61
C VAL A 44 12.05 30.76 23.46
N GLU A 45 11.50 31.84 24.01
CA GLU A 45 12.24 32.73 24.92
C GLU A 45 12.60 32.02 26.23
N GLU A 46 11.68 31.24 26.81
CA GLU A 46 11.94 30.43 28.00
C GLU A 46 13.01 29.36 27.73
N GLU A 47 12.93 28.64 26.60
CA GLU A 47 13.91 27.63 26.22
C GLU A 47 15.31 28.25 26.03
N ARG A 48 15.41 29.40 25.36
CA ARG A 48 16.66 30.14 25.22
C ARG A 48 17.21 30.60 26.58
N ALA A 49 16.36 31.10 27.47
CA ALA A 49 16.78 31.52 28.81
C ALA A 49 17.32 30.34 29.63
N ALA A 50 16.65 29.18 29.58
CA ALA A 50 17.10 27.96 30.23
C ALA A 50 18.42 27.43 29.64
N ALA A 51 18.57 27.44 28.31
CA ALA A 51 19.80 27.05 27.64
C ALA A 51 20.98 27.97 28.00
N GLU A 52 20.75 29.28 28.06
CA GLU A 52 21.76 30.23 28.53
C GLU A 52 22.13 30.01 30.00
N GLU A 53 21.17 29.70 30.87
CA GLU A 53 21.44 29.42 32.27
C GLU A 53 22.25 28.12 32.45
N ALA A 54 21.90 27.08 31.71
CA ALA A 54 22.65 25.82 31.65
C ALA A 54 24.08 26.04 31.14
N GLU A 55 24.27 26.86 30.09
CA GLU A 55 25.59 27.20 29.57
C GLU A 55 26.40 28.02 30.59
N LYS A 56 25.77 29.00 31.25
CA LYS A 56 26.40 29.78 32.34
C LYS A 56 26.78 28.88 33.51
N ALA A 57 25.97 27.88 33.87
CA ALA A 57 26.25 26.90 34.91
C ALA A 57 27.44 25.99 34.51
N ALA A 58 27.46 25.50 33.28
CA ALA A 58 28.55 24.68 32.74
C ALA A 58 29.88 25.46 32.68
N LYS A 59 29.85 26.72 32.21
CA LYS A 59 31.03 27.62 32.21
C LYS A 59 31.54 27.91 33.61
N LYS A 60 30.65 28.10 34.61
CA LYS A 60 31.04 28.28 36.02
C LYS A 60 31.65 27.02 36.62
N ALA A 61 31.12 25.83 36.29
CA ALA A 61 31.69 24.55 36.71
C ALA A 61 33.10 24.34 36.14
N SER A 62 33.29 24.64 34.85
CA SER A 62 34.59 24.55 34.16
C SER A 62 35.64 25.54 34.71
N ARG A 63 35.24 26.79 35.01
CA ARG A 63 36.13 27.77 35.65
C ARG A 63 36.53 27.39 37.08
N ARG A 64 35.64 26.73 37.84
CA ARG A 64 35.96 26.19 39.17
C ARG A 64 36.97 25.05 39.11
N SER A 65 36.96 24.23 38.06
CA SER A 65 37.99 23.19 37.85
C SER A 65 39.35 23.74 37.40
N SER A 66 39.40 24.91 36.75
CA SER A 66 40.67 25.51 36.29
C SER A 66 41.34 26.43 37.33
N ALA A 67 40.61 26.97 38.31
CA ALA A 67 41.14 27.86 39.34
C ALA A 67 41.98 27.14 40.43
N GLY A 68 42.07 25.81 40.41
CA GLY A 68 42.92 25.02 41.32
C GLY A 68 44.38 24.89 40.88
N ALA A 69 44.74 25.37 39.68
CA ALA A 69 46.12 25.35 39.18
C ALA A 69 46.80 26.70 39.41
N THR A 70 47.34 26.93 40.60
CA THR A 70 48.21 28.08 40.89
C THR A 70 49.58 27.84 40.25
N PHE A 71 49.98 28.68 39.30
CA PHE A 71 51.30 28.64 38.66
C PHE A 71 52.17 29.78 39.21
N ASP A 72 53.34 29.44 39.73
CA ASP A 72 54.35 30.35 40.29
C ASP A 72 55.30 30.84 39.16
N PRO A 73 55.48 32.15 38.91
CA PRO A 73 56.20 32.66 37.74
C PRO A 73 57.73 32.47 37.77
N ASP A 74 58.33 32.10 38.90
CA ASP A 74 59.80 32.16 39.11
C ASP A 74 60.54 30.82 38.91
N ASN A 75 59.90 29.77 38.41
CA ASN A 75 60.58 28.49 38.17
C ASN A 75 60.25 27.85 36.81
N PRO A 76 61.07 28.06 35.75
CA PRO A 76 60.85 27.45 34.44
C PRO A 76 61.17 25.94 34.35
N GLU A 77 61.70 25.32 35.41
CA GLU A 77 62.20 23.93 35.38
C GLU A 77 61.33 22.91 36.14
N LEU A 78 60.07 23.23 36.45
CA LEU A 78 59.13 22.23 36.96
C LEU A 78 58.19 21.74 35.86
N ILE A 79 58.81 21.05 34.88
CA ILE A 79 58.12 20.07 34.04
C ILE A 79 57.74 18.92 34.99
N GLY A 80 56.50 18.96 35.47
CA GLY A 80 55.84 17.83 36.12
C GLY A 80 55.80 16.66 35.15
N THR A 81 56.76 15.77 35.33
CA THR A 81 56.90 14.48 34.66
C THR A 81 55.74 13.57 35.04
N GLY A 82 54.79 13.45 34.13
CA GLY A 82 53.75 12.42 34.12
C GLY A 82 53.73 11.76 32.75
N SER A 83 54.54 10.71 32.62
CA SER A 83 54.42 9.57 31.70
C SER A 83 53.92 9.81 30.27
N GLY A 84 54.83 9.73 29.30
CA GLY A 84 54.47 9.60 27.89
C GLY A 84 55.65 9.88 26.97
N ASP A 85 56.49 8.87 26.80
CA ASP A 85 57.51 8.81 25.75
C ASP A 85 56.86 9.03 24.37
N GLY A 86 57.28 10.07 23.64
CA GLY A 86 57.06 10.17 22.19
C GLY A 86 55.67 10.53 21.64
N GLU A 87 54.76 11.16 22.40
CA GLU A 87 53.51 11.65 21.79
C GLU A 87 53.74 12.91 20.93
N TRP A 88 53.48 12.79 19.63
CA TRP A 88 53.53 13.87 18.64
C TRP A 88 52.77 15.10 19.16
N TYR A 89 53.34 16.29 18.98
CA TYR A 89 52.85 17.58 19.52
C TYR A 89 51.33 17.79 19.41
N PHE A 90 50.69 17.26 18.36
CA PHE A 90 49.25 17.39 18.11
C PHE A 90 48.34 16.50 18.98
N TYR A 91 48.88 15.51 19.70
CA TYR A 91 48.08 14.68 20.61
C TYR A 91 47.96 15.26 22.01
N ASN A 92 48.80 16.23 22.36
CA ASN A 92 48.66 16.98 23.60
C ASN A 92 47.73 18.18 23.38
N GLN A 93 46.46 18.01 23.75
CA GLN A 93 45.41 19.01 23.57
C GLN A 93 45.76 20.37 24.20
N SER A 94 46.54 20.38 25.28
CA SER A 94 46.97 21.62 25.94
C SER A 94 48.04 22.36 25.13
N LEU A 95 49.00 21.65 24.54
CA LEU A 95 50.00 22.25 23.65
C LEU A 95 49.37 22.75 22.35
N VAL A 96 48.41 22.02 21.78
CA VAL A 96 47.63 22.46 20.62
C VAL A 96 46.85 23.73 20.94
N SER A 97 46.14 23.78 22.07
CA SER A 97 45.40 24.99 22.47
C SER A 97 46.32 26.21 22.64
N ARG A 98 47.52 26.01 23.20
CA ARG A 98 48.50 27.09 23.37
C ARG A 98 49.07 27.55 22.03
N GLY A 99 49.38 26.62 21.13
CA GLY A 99 49.85 26.91 19.77
C GLY A 99 48.81 27.65 18.94
N VAL A 100 47.52 27.31 19.07
CA VAL A 100 46.42 28.04 18.42
C VAL A 100 46.30 29.47 18.96
N SER A 101 46.40 29.66 20.28
CA SER A 101 46.38 31.02 20.86
C SER A 101 47.58 31.87 20.42
N GLU A 102 48.79 31.30 20.41
CA GLU A 102 50.01 31.99 19.98
C GLU A 102 49.99 32.30 18.47
N PHE A 103 49.43 31.39 17.67
CA PHE A 103 49.19 31.60 16.25
C PHE A 103 48.21 32.73 16.00
N LYS A 104 47.06 32.76 16.69
CA LYS A 104 46.10 33.86 16.60
C LYS A 104 46.68 35.18 17.08
N GLN A 105 47.53 35.16 18.11
CA GLN A 105 48.19 36.37 18.59
C GLN A 105 49.19 36.94 17.56
N THR A 106 49.91 36.06 16.86
CA THR A 106 50.94 36.48 15.90
C THR A 106 50.35 36.83 14.52
N TRP A 107 49.32 36.09 14.09
CA TRP A 107 48.81 36.15 12.72
C TRP A 107 47.35 36.58 12.60
N GLY A 108 46.60 36.65 13.70
CA GLY A 108 45.16 36.92 13.71
C GLY A 108 44.31 35.70 13.30
N ASP A 109 43.00 35.90 13.15
CA ASP A 109 42.12 34.91 12.52
C ASP A 109 42.34 34.92 11.00
N ARG A 110 42.94 33.85 10.48
CA ARG A 110 43.21 33.67 9.05
C ARG A 110 42.32 32.54 8.50
N PRO A 111 41.66 32.75 7.35
CA PRO A 111 40.87 31.70 6.70
C PRO A 111 41.78 30.58 6.19
N LEU A 112 41.22 29.38 6.04
CA LEU A 112 41.95 28.21 5.55
C LEU A 112 42.11 28.30 4.03
N GLU A 113 43.19 28.95 3.58
CA GLU A 113 43.53 29.06 2.17
C GLU A 113 45.04 28.82 1.91
N ASP A 114 45.37 28.40 0.70
CA ASP A 114 46.77 28.23 0.30
C ASP A 114 47.52 29.57 0.24
N ASN A 115 48.77 29.56 0.69
CA ASN A 115 49.64 30.73 0.80
C ASN A 115 49.13 31.83 1.77
N TRP A 116 48.37 31.47 2.81
CA TRP A 116 47.82 32.39 3.84
C TRP A 116 48.85 33.30 4.55
N ARG A 117 50.15 33.03 4.41
CA ARG A 117 51.25 33.81 5.03
C ARG A 117 51.78 34.98 4.20
N ARG A 118 51.24 35.27 3.01
CA ARG A 118 51.73 36.37 2.14
C ARG A 118 50.94 37.67 2.39
N SER A 119 51.65 38.76 2.68
CA SER A 119 51.05 40.08 2.99
C SER A 119 50.61 40.89 1.77
N ALA A 120 51.02 40.51 0.55
CA ALA A 120 50.57 41.11 -0.70
C ALA A 120 50.26 40.00 -1.71
N LYS A 121 48.98 39.81 -2.01
CA LYS A 121 48.47 38.84 -2.99
C LYS A 121 47.87 39.69 -4.12
N ASP A 122 48.58 39.77 -5.26
CA ASP A 122 48.01 40.35 -6.48
C ASP A 122 46.77 39.53 -6.84
N VAL A 123 45.62 40.21 -6.89
CA VAL A 123 44.32 39.60 -7.17
C VAL A 123 44.29 39.26 -8.66
N ALA A 124 44.62 38.01 -8.99
CA ALA A 124 44.42 37.44 -10.31
C ALA A 124 43.74 36.07 -10.21
N PHE A 125 42.44 36.11 -10.48
CA PHE A 125 41.62 35.07 -11.11
C PHE A 125 41.38 33.75 -10.36
N THR A 126 40.13 33.56 -9.90
CA THR A 126 39.27 32.34 -9.97
C THR A 126 38.05 32.60 -9.06
N SER A 127 36.90 33.10 -9.55
CA SER A 127 35.81 32.47 -10.32
C SER A 127 34.99 31.42 -9.56
N SER A 128 33.88 31.87 -8.98
CA SER A 128 32.59 31.17 -8.77
C SER A 128 31.69 32.12 -7.96
N GLU A 129 30.94 32.99 -8.64
CA GLU A 129 29.49 32.82 -8.90
C GLU A 129 28.68 32.88 -7.59
N ASP A 130 28.22 34.08 -7.24
CA ASP A 130 26.81 34.28 -6.94
C ASP A 130 26.44 35.75 -7.22
N GLU A 131 25.30 35.91 -7.87
CA GLU A 131 24.82 37.11 -8.54
C GLU A 131 24.33 38.19 -7.55
N ASP A 132 24.69 39.43 -7.86
CA ASP A 132 24.06 40.65 -7.38
C ASP A 132 22.59 40.72 -7.84
N ILE A 133 21.69 41.17 -6.96
CA ILE A 133 20.67 42.16 -7.36
C ILE A 133 20.72 43.33 -6.37
N VAL A 134 21.06 44.47 -6.96
CA VAL A 134 21.07 45.81 -6.38
C VAL A 134 19.69 46.43 -6.61
N GLU A 135 19.09 47.08 -5.61
CA GLU A 135 18.29 48.28 -5.89
C GLU A 135 18.47 49.35 -4.80
N THR A 136 18.89 50.51 -5.30
CA THR A 136 19.18 51.78 -4.64
C THR A 136 17.94 52.65 -4.45
N GLY A 137 17.92 53.49 -3.41
CA GLY A 137 17.23 54.78 -3.47
C GLY A 137 16.59 55.27 -2.16
N GLU A 138 17.23 56.23 -1.51
CA GLU A 138 16.74 57.02 -0.38
C GLU A 138 15.50 57.87 -0.74
N ASP A 139 14.52 57.99 0.17
CA ASP A 139 14.10 59.30 0.71
C ASP A 139 13.19 59.17 1.96
N GLN A 140 13.29 60.18 2.83
CA GLN A 140 12.81 60.29 4.21
C GLN A 140 11.28 60.35 4.39
N ALA A 141 10.77 59.80 5.50
CA ALA A 141 10.05 60.54 6.57
C ALA A 141 9.38 59.58 7.57
N ASP A 142 9.51 59.89 8.86
CA ASP A 142 8.85 59.24 9.99
C ASP A 142 7.32 59.14 9.82
N GLU A 143 6.78 57.92 9.88
CA GLU A 143 5.47 57.63 10.46
C GLU A 143 5.47 56.18 11.00
N VAL A 144 5.67 56.04 12.31
CA VAL A 144 5.41 54.80 13.07
C VAL A 144 3.89 54.61 13.08
N PRO A 145 3.31 53.48 12.62
CA PRO A 145 3.22 52.30 13.49
C PRO A 145 3.04 50.93 12.80
N GLN A 146 3.86 49.94 13.16
CA GLN A 146 3.42 48.57 13.40
C GLN A 146 4.60 47.79 13.97
N GLU A 147 4.53 47.42 15.25
CA GLU A 147 5.38 46.37 15.80
C GLU A 147 4.94 45.06 15.14
N GLU A 148 5.51 44.78 13.97
CA GLU A 148 5.52 43.44 13.42
C GLU A 148 6.33 42.58 14.40
N PHE A 149 5.64 41.68 15.10
CA PHE A 149 6.25 40.56 15.79
C PHE A 149 7.25 39.91 14.84
N SER A 150 8.55 40.09 15.10
CA SER A 150 9.60 39.44 14.33
C SER A 150 9.59 37.96 14.72
N VAL A 151 8.74 37.19 14.05
CA VAL A 151 8.61 35.74 14.24
C VAL A 151 9.97 35.13 13.88
N THR A 152 10.73 34.75 14.90
CA THR A 152 12.04 34.11 14.69
C THR A 152 11.88 32.81 13.89
N THR A 153 12.91 32.41 13.13
CA THR A 153 12.89 31.20 12.29
C THR A 153 12.49 29.94 13.07
N GLU A 154 12.80 29.88 14.37
CA GLU A 154 12.43 28.79 15.28
C GLU A 154 10.90 28.72 15.52
N VAL A 155 10.22 29.86 15.68
CA VAL A 155 8.75 29.91 15.84
C VAL A 155 8.05 29.45 14.56
N GLN A 156 8.63 29.75 13.38
CA GLN A 156 8.10 29.27 12.10
C GLN A 156 8.29 27.75 11.93
N GLN A 157 9.41 27.19 12.39
CA GLN A 157 9.67 25.75 12.38
C GLN A 157 8.73 24.99 13.34
N LEU A 158 8.50 25.53 14.54
CA LEU A 158 7.54 24.95 15.48
C LEU A 158 6.12 24.98 14.92
N ARG A 159 5.71 26.10 14.29
CA ARG A 159 4.44 26.19 13.54
C ARG A 159 4.32 25.16 12.43
N ALA A 160 5.40 24.91 11.68
CA ALA A 160 5.38 23.93 10.58
C ALA A 160 5.19 22.49 11.08
N ASN A 161 5.61 22.19 12.32
CA ASN A 161 5.45 20.88 12.94
C ASN A 161 4.08 20.69 13.62
N LEU A 162 3.24 21.73 13.70
CA LEU A 162 1.89 21.60 14.24
C LEU A 162 0.95 20.92 13.23
N PRO A 163 0.07 20.02 13.69
CA PRO A 163 -0.92 19.33 12.86
C PRO A 163 -1.99 20.31 12.37
N ALA A 164 -1.73 21.00 11.27
CA ALA A 164 -2.64 21.99 10.71
C ALA A 164 -3.73 21.37 9.83
N THR A 165 -3.49 20.19 9.25
CA THR A 165 -4.43 19.53 8.34
C THR A 165 -5.51 18.76 9.12
N PRO A 166 -6.75 18.68 8.59
CA PRO A 166 -7.80 17.84 9.18
C PRO A 166 -7.38 16.39 9.36
N GLU A 167 -6.61 15.84 8.42
CA GLU A 167 -6.13 14.45 8.46
C GLU A 167 -5.11 14.24 9.58
N ALA A 168 -4.17 15.17 9.79
CA ALA A 168 -3.20 15.09 10.88
C ALA A 168 -3.87 15.22 12.25
N LYS A 169 -4.91 16.05 12.35
CA LYS A 169 -5.72 16.16 13.58
C LYS A 169 -6.49 14.87 13.87
N GLN A 170 -7.06 14.23 12.84
CA GLN A 170 -7.75 12.95 13.01
C GLN A 170 -6.78 11.85 13.47
N GLN A 171 -5.61 11.75 12.86
CA GLN A 171 -4.62 10.76 13.28
C GLN A 171 -4.23 10.90 14.76
N LEU A 172 -4.03 12.13 15.25
CA LEU A 172 -3.74 12.36 16.67
C LEU A 172 -4.92 11.97 17.56
N LEU A 173 -6.15 12.20 17.12
CA LEU A 173 -7.34 11.76 17.85
C LEU A 173 -7.43 10.22 17.90
N ASP A 174 -7.12 9.54 16.79
CA ASP A 174 -7.10 8.07 16.73
C ASP A 174 -6.02 7.50 17.66
N GLU A 175 -4.84 8.13 17.73
CA GLU A 175 -3.76 7.76 18.66
C GLU A 175 -4.18 7.96 20.13
N VAL A 176 -4.89 9.06 20.43
CA VAL A 176 -5.43 9.31 21.77
C VAL A 176 -6.50 8.29 22.13
N GLU A 177 -7.40 7.95 21.20
CA GLU A 177 -8.41 6.91 21.38
C GLU A 177 -7.78 5.56 21.74
N GLU A 178 -6.76 5.14 20.98
CA GLU A 178 -6.03 3.90 21.25
C GLU A 178 -5.28 3.94 22.59
N ALA A 179 -4.69 5.09 22.93
CA ALA A 179 -3.99 5.27 24.20
C ALA A 179 -4.95 5.17 25.40
N TYR A 180 -6.14 5.76 25.34
CA TYR A 180 -7.17 5.62 26.38
C TYR A 180 -7.60 4.17 26.58
N PHE A 181 -7.84 3.45 25.47
CA PHE A 181 -8.20 2.04 25.51
C PHE A 181 -7.12 1.22 26.24
N LYS A 182 -5.87 1.34 25.79
CA LYS A 182 -4.73 0.66 26.41
C LYS A 182 -4.55 1.04 27.88
N LEU A 183 -4.71 2.33 28.21
CA LEU A 183 -4.58 2.83 29.57
C LEU A 183 -5.62 2.18 30.50
N GLY A 184 -6.88 2.11 30.08
CA GLY A 184 -7.94 1.43 30.83
C GLY A 184 -7.63 -0.06 31.05
N SER A 185 -7.17 -0.77 30.01
CA SER A 185 -6.78 -2.18 30.14
C SER A 185 -5.55 -2.38 31.04
N ILE A 186 -4.58 -1.45 31.04
CA ILE A 186 -3.44 -1.48 31.96
C ILE A 186 -3.92 -1.31 33.41
N TYR A 187 -4.84 -0.37 33.67
CA TYR A 187 -5.42 -0.19 34.99
C TYR A 187 -6.13 -1.46 35.48
N ASP A 188 -6.98 -2.07 34.66
CA ASP A 188 -7.79 -3.23 35.08
C ASP A 188 -6.92 -4.49 35.22
N PHE A 189 -6.19 -4.88 34.17
CA PHE A 189 -5.52 -6.18 34.12
C PHE A 189 -4.11 -6.20 34.73
N LYS A 190 -3.37 -5.09 34.68
CA LYS A 190 -1.95 -5.05 35.09
C LYS A 190 -1.74 -4.39 36.44
N LEU A 191 -2.48 -3.32 36.72
CA LEU A 191 -2.40 -2.58 37.99
C LEU A 191 -3.43 -3.06 39.01
N GLU A 192 -4.45 -3.82 38.58
CA GLU A 192 -5.56 -4.29 39.43
C GLU A 192 -6.28 -3.12 40.12
N GLU A 193 -6.44 -2.00 39.39
CA GLU A 193 -7.11 -0.77 39.83
C GLU A 193 -8.43 -0.57 39.06
N PRO A 194 -9.48 -1.35 39.35
CA PRO A 194 -10.74 -1.37 38.60
C PRO A 194 -11.50 -0.04 38.61
N GLU A 195 -11.40 0.76 39.69
CA GLU A 195 -12.05 2.08 39.76
C GLU A 195 -11.42 3.05 38.75
N ASN A 196 -10.09 3.11 38.69
CA ASN A 196 -9.36 3.95 37.74
C ASN A 196 -9.56 3.47 36.29
N ALA A 197 -9.66 2.16 36.08
CA ALA A 197 -10.01 1.59 34.78
C ALA A 197 -11.40 2.04 34.33
N ALA A 198 -12.40 1.95 35.21
CA ALA A 198 -13.77 2.37 34.90
C ALA A 198 -13.84 3.86 34.55
N ASP A 199 -13.19 4.73 35.33
CA ASP A 199 -13.16 6.17 35.06
C ASP A 199 -12.47 6.49 33.71
N THR A 200 -11.39 5.78 33.39
CA THR A 200 -10.66 5.93 32.13
C THR A 200 -11.53 5.53 30.94
N PHE A 201 -12.23 4.40 31.04
CA PHE A 201 -13.13 3.91 30.00
C PHE A 201 -14.40 4.77 29.86
N GLU A 202 -14.98 5.26 30.95
CA GLU A 202 -16.09 6.22 30.92
C GLU A 202 -15.67 7.53 30.23
N THR A 203 -14.46 8.02 30.53
CA THR A 203 -13.89 9.20 29.87
C THR A 203 -13.69 8.97 28.38
N MET A 204 -13.17 7.80 28.00
CA MET A 204 -12.99 7.41 26.60
C MET A 204 -14.32 7.42 25.85
N LEU A 205 -15.36 6.75 26.37
CA LEU A 205 -16.68 6.71 25.72
C LEU A 205 -17.35 8.09 25.63
N ALA A 206 -17.13 8.95 26.63
CA ALA A 206 -17.65 10.33 26.60
C ALA A 206 -16.95 11.19 25.54
N ARG A 207 -15.64 10.96 25.32
CA ARG A 207 -14.82 11.70 24.37
C ARG A 207 -14.94 11.18 22.93
N PHE A 208 -15.09 9.88 22.77
CA PHE A 208 -15.16 9.16 21.49
C PHE A 208 -16.43 8.29 21.43
N PRO A 209 -17.62 8.88 21.19
CA PRO A 209 -18.88 8.12 21.20
C PRO A 209 -18.98 7.08 20.08
N ASP A 210 -18.31 7.32 18.95
CA ASP A 210 -18.32 6.44 17.76
C ASP A 210 -17.06 5.55 17.67
N THR A 211 -16.41 5.29 18.81
CA THR A 211 -15.18 4.47 18.87
C THR A 211 -15.41 3.03 18.38
N GLY A 212 -14.42 2.49 17.64
CA GLY A 212 -14.40 1.09 17.23
C GLY A 212 -14.32 0.11 18.41
N TYR A 213 -13.85 0.58 19.58
CA TYR A 213 -13.72 -0.20 20.80
C TYR A 213 -14.98 -0.16 21.68
N ALA A 214 -16.05 0.54 21.27
CA ALA A 214 -17.19 0.83 22.14
C ALA A 214 -17.81 -0.45 22.75
N ALA A 215 -18.05 -1.47 21.92
CA ALA A 215 -18.64 -2.72 22.39
C ALA A 215 -17.75 -3.48 23.39
N GLU A 216 -16.42 -3.39 23.23
CA GLU A 216 -15.45 -4.01 24.13
C GLU A 216 -15.39 -3.25 25.45
N VAL A 217 -15.22 -1.94 25.39
CA VAL A 217 -15.13 -1.07 26.57
C VAL A 217 -16.40 -1.12 27.41
N ILE A 218 -17.58 -1.12 26.79
CA ILE A 218 -18.86 -1.25 27.51
C ILE A 218 -18.96 -2.61 28.21
N TYR A 219 -18.46 -3.67 27.58
CA TYR A 219 -18.42 -5.00 28.20
C TYR A 219 -17.43 -5.06 29.36
N GLU A 220 -16.23 -4.50 29.21
CA GLU A 220 -15.27 -4.38 30.30
C GLU A 220 -15.84 -3.57 31.47
N LEU A 221 -16.50 -2.44 31.22
CA LEU A 221 -17.20 -1.66 32.25
C LEU A 221 -18.27 -2.49 32.97
N HIS A 222 -19.05 -3.31 32.24
CA HIS A 222 -19.99 -4.25 32.87
C HIS A 222 -19.28 -5.23 33.82
N LEU A 223 -18.17 -5.82 33.40
CA LEU A 223 -17.39 -6.75 34.23
C LEU A 223 -16.76 -6.06 35.44
N ILE A 224 -16.14 -4.90 35.25
CA ILE A 224 -15.53 -4.09 36.31
C ILE A 224 -16.58 -3.74 37.37
N TYR A 225 -17.74 -3.20 36.97
CA TYR A 225 -18.79 -2.86 37.93
C TYR A 225 -19.43 -4.07 38.60
N THR A 226 -19.49 -5.21 37.90
CA THR A 226 -19.92 -6.48 38.50
C THR A 226 -18.94 -6.93 39.59
N ASN A 227 -17.64 -6.84 39.33
CA ASN A 227 -16.58 -7.20 40.27
C ASN A 227 -16.52 -6.25 41.47
N LEU A 228 -16.77 -4.96 41.26
CA LEU A 228 -16.90 -3.94 42.30
C LEU A 228 -18.19 -4.07 43.13
N GLY A 229 -19.15 -4.89 42.69
CA GLY A 229 -20.45 -5.06 43.35
C GLY A 229 -21.46 -3.93 43.12
N ASN A 230 -21.20 -3.05 42.15
CA ASN A 230 -22.12 -1.97 41.75
C ASN A 230 -23.12 -2.50 40.72
N THR A 231 -24.20 -3.11 41.20
CA THR A 231 -25.22 -3.74 40.36
C THR A 231 -25.93 -2.77 39.43
N ASP A 232 -26.11 -1.52 39.84
CA ASP A 232 -26.85 -0.52 39.05
C ASP A 232 -26.07 -0.12 37.80
N LYS A 233 -24.77 0.20 37.95
CA LYS A 233 -23.90 0.50 36.81
C LYS A 233 -23.65 -0.75 35.96
N ALA A 234 -23.48 -1.92 36.57
CA ALA A 234 -23.31 -3.17 35.83
C ALA A 234 -24.52 -3.48 34.93
N GLU A 235 -25.75 -3.33 35.44
CA GLU A 235 -26.97 -3.54 34.66
C GLU A 235 -27.14 -2.46 33.58
N TYR A 236 -26.74 -1.21 33.85
CA TYR A 236 -26.74 -0.14 32.87
C TYR A 236 -25.86 -0.47 31.64
N TYR A 237 -24.58 -0.79 31.84
CA TYR A 237 -23.66 -1.11 30.73
C TYR A 237 -24.04 -2.40 30.01
N LYS A 238 -24.57 -3.39 30.73
CA LYS A 238 -25.14 -4.59 30.12
C LYS A 238 -26.27 -4.26 29.15
N ASN A 239 -27.23 -3.44 29.57
CA ASN A 239 -28.37 -3.06 28.72
C ASN A 239 -27.95 -2.15 27.57
N LEU A 240 -26.96 -1.28 27.81
CA LEU A 240 -26.36 -0.45 26.77
C LEU A 240 -25.76 -1.32 25.67
N LEU A 241 -24.94 -2.32 26.04
CA LEU A 241 -24.33 -3.24 25.07
C LEU A 241 -25.36 -4.03 24.26
N LEU A 242 -26.42 -4.52 24.91
CA LEU A 242 -27.47 -5.29 24.26
C LEU A 242 -28.37 -4.44 23.35
N THR A 243 -28.45 -3.13 23.59
CA THR A 243 -29.27 -2.20 22.80
C THR A 243 -28.49 -1.63 21.63
N ASP A 244 -27.28 -1.14 21.89
CA ASP A 244 -26.48 -0.40 20.91
C ASP A 244 -25.59 -1.33 20.07
N HIS A 245 -25.15 -2.47 20.64
CA HIS A 245 -24.29 -3.44 19.95
C HIS A 245 -24.77 -4.90 20.04
N PRO A 246 -26.04 -5.21 19.71
CA PRO A 246 -26.63 -6.55 19.87
C PRO A 246 -25.92 -7.65 19.07
N GLY A 247 -25.26 -7.29 17.96
CA GLY A 247 -24.52 -8.24 17.11
C GLY A 247 -23.10 -8.52 17.56
N SER A 248 -22.56 -7.76 18.52
CA SER A 248 -21.17 -7.90 18.96
C SER A 248 -20.93 -9.24 19.67
N VAL A 249 -19.68 -9.72 19.62
CA VAL A 249 -19.27 -10.92 20.37
C VAL A 249 -19.50 -10.71 21.87
N TYR A 250 -19.28 -9.49 22.36
CA TYR A 250 -19.48 -9.12 23.75
C TYR A 250 -20.95 -9.18 24.19
N ALA A 251 -21.90 -8.72 23.36
CA ALA A 251 -23.33 -8.88 23.63
C ALA A 251 -23.72 -10.37 23.75
N LYS A 252 -23.15 -11.22 22.89
CA LYS A 252 -23.36 -12.67 22.96
C LYS A 252 -22.73 -13.29 24.22
N LEU A 253 -21.56 -12.82 24.63
CA LEU A 253 -20.89 -13.24 25.88
C LEU A 253 -21.70 -12.91 27.12
N ILE A 254 -22.35 -11.74 27.16
CA ILE A 254 -23.28 -11.37 28.25
C ILE A 254 -24.45 -12.35 28.32
N LEU A 255 -25.04 -12.71 27.17
CA LEU A 255 -26.17 -13.64 27.13
C LEU A 255 -25.76 -15.08 27.43
N ASN A 256 -24.56 -15.48 27.01
CA ASN A 256 -24.01 -16.80 27.17
C ASN A 256 -22.49 -16.72 27.48
N PRO A 257 -22.10 -16.83 28.77
CA PRO A 257 -20.70 -16.74 29.17
C PRO A 257 -19.79 -17.81 28.55
N ASP A 258 -20.34 -18.95 28.13
CA ASP A 258 -19.59 -20.03 27.47
C ASP A 258 -19.64 -19.94 25.94
N TYR A 259 -20.16 -18.83 25.37
CA TYR A 259 -20.32 -18.65 23.92
C TYR A 259 -19.03 -18.91 23.14
N LEU A 260 -17.87 -18.44 23.63
CA LEU A 260 -16.58 -18.66 22.96
C LEU A 260 -16.17 -20.13 23.00
N LYS A 261 -16.30 -20.81 24.15
CA LYS A 261 -15.98 -22.24 24.26
C LYS A 261 -16.89 -23.08 23.38
N GLN A 262 -18.18 -22.77 23.36
CA GLN A 262 -19.14 -23.45 22.49
C GLN A 262 -18.78 -23.20 21.02
N THR A 263 -18.48 -21.96 20.63
CA THR A 263 -18.07 -21.66 19.24
C THR A 263 -16.78 -22.41 18.85
N ASP A 264 -15.83 -22.55 19.76
CA ASP A 264 -14.60 -23.32 19.53
C ASP A 264 -14.89 -24.82 19.41
N GLU A 265 -15.70 -25.38 20.30
CA GLU A 265 -16.15 -26.78 20.26
C GLU A 265 -16.92 -27.08 18.97
N GLU A 266 -17.87 -26.20 18.58
CA GLU A 266 -18.61 -26.27 17.32
C GLU A 266 -17.67 -26.22 16.12
N SER A 267 -16.62 -25.40 16.17
CA SER A 267 -15.61 -25.32 15.11
C SER A 267 -14.79 -26.62 15.00
N GLU A 268 -14.43 -27.24 16.12
CA GLU A 268 -13.74 -28.54 16.13
C GLU A 268 -14.64 -29.68 15.62
N GLU A 269 -15.92 -29.68 16.00
CA GLU A 269 -16.91 -30.61 15.44
C GLU A 269 -17.05 -30.44 13.93
N LEU A 270 -17.08 -29.20 13.44
CA LEU A 270 -17.18 -28.89 12.02
C LEU A 270 -15.93 -29.31 11.24
N LYS A 271 -14.73 -29.15 11.82
CA LYS A 271 -13.47 -29.68 11.25
C LYS A 271 -13.49 -31.21 11.16
N ALA A 272 -13.98 -31.90 12.20
CA ALA A 272 -14.12 -33.35 12.19
C ALA A 272 -15.17 -33.83 11.17
N LEU A 273 -16.26 -33.07 10.98
CA LEU A 273 -17.23 -33.30 9.91
C LEU A 273 -16.60 -33.09 8.54
N TYR A 274 -15.86 -32.01 8.33
CA TYR A 274 -15.14 -31.73 7.09
C TYR A 274 -14.17 -32.85 6.73
N ALA A 275 -13.37 -33.33 7.70
CA ALA A 275 -12.44 -34.43 7.46
C ALA A 275 -13.16 -35.70 6.97
N ARG A 276 -14.33 -36.01 7.53
CA ARG A 276 -15.17 -37.14 7.10
C ARG A 276 -15.78 -36.90 5.71
N ALA A 277 -16.29 -35.71 5.44
CA ALA A 277 -16.85 -35.33 4.15
C ALA A 277 -15.78 -35.40 3.04
N TYR A 278 -14.57 -34.92 3.33
CA TYR A 278 -13.43 -34.98 2.43
C TYR A 278 -13.03 -36.42 2.13
N HIS A 279 -13.03 -37.30 3.14
CA HIS A 279 -12.78 -38.73 2.91
C HIS A 279 -13.84 -39.37 1.99
N PHE A 280 -15.12 -38.96 2.10
CA PHE A 280 -16.16 -39.40 1.15
C PHE A 280 -15.93 -38.83 -0.26
N TYR A 281 -15.43 -37.60 -0.38
CA TYR A 281 -15.07 -37.01 -1.67
C TYR A 281 -13.89 -37.73 -2.34
N GLU A 282 -12.85 -38.09 -1.58
CA GLU A 282 -11.69 -38.84 -2.07
C GLU A 282 -12.07 -40.26 -2.51
N SER A 283 -12.97 -40.91 -1.78
CA SER A 283 -13.51 -42.24 -2.12
C SER A 283 -14.61 -42.23 -3.18
N ASP A 284 -14.83 -41.09 -3.83
CA ASP A 284 -15.84 -40.86 -4.90
C ASP A 284 -17.29 -41.13 -4.47
N SER A 285 -17.55 -41.14 -3.15
CA SER A 285 -18.88 -41.24 -2.54
C SER A 285 -19.57 -39.88 -2.47
N LEU A 286 -19.76 -39.23 -3.63
CA LEU A 286 -20.08 -37.81 -3.75
C LEU A 286 -21.41 -37.40 -3.09
N GLN A 287 -22.46 -38.22 -3.19
CA GLN A 287 -23.76 -37.92 -2.58
C GLN A 287 -23.69 -37.91 -1.05
N LYS A 288 -22.86 -38.78 -0.46
CA LYS A 288 -22.64 -38.81 1.00
C LYS A 288 -21.82 -37.60 1.44
N ALA A 289 -20.79 -37.25 0.67
CA ALA A 289 -19.99 -36.06 0.92
C ALA A 289 -20.89 -34.80 0.89
N GLN A 290 -21.70 -34.65 -0.14
CA GLN A 290 -22.61 -33.50 -0.29
C GLN A 290 -23.62 -33.41 0.86
N ALA A 291 -24.28 -34.51 1.21
CA ALA A 291 -25.23 -34.53 2.32
C ALA A 291 -24.57 -34.14 3.66
N MET A 292 -23.34 -34.60 3.89
CA MET A 292 -22.59 -34.26 5.09
C MET A 292 -22.20 -32.78 5.12
N VAL A 293 -21.71 -32.23 4.01
CA VAL A 293 -21.35 -30.81 3.90
C VAL A 293 -22.57 -29.92 4.11
N HIS A 294 -23.69 -30.18 3.44
CA HIS A 294 -24.92 -29.42 3.62
C HIS A 294 -25.41 -29.47 5.07
N SER A 295 -25.35 -30.64 5.73
CA SER A 295 -25.71 -30.76 7.15
C SER A 295 -24.83 -29.87 8.03
N GLY A 296 -23.54 -29.76 7.75
CA GLY A 296 -22.63 -28.87 8.50
C GLY A 296 -22.96 -27.40 8.29
N LEU A 297 -23.26 -27.00 7.05
CA LEU A 297 -23.63 -25.63 6.71
C LEU A 297 -24.99 -25.20 7.31
N GLU A 298 -25.96 -26.11 7.36
CA GLU A 298 -27.27 -25.86 7.98
C GLU A 298 -27.20 -25.77 9.50
N GLN A 299 -26.35 -26.59 10.13
CA GLN A 299 -26.24 -26.66 11.59
C GLN A 299 -25.43 -25.49 12.17
N TYR A 300 -24.42 -24.99 11.44
CA TYR A 300 -23.49 -23.97 11.94
C TYR A 300 -23.33 -22.79 10.96
N PRO A 301 -24.41 -22.07 10.59
CA PRO A 301 -24.37 -21.06 9.51
C PRO A 301 -23.44 -19.86 9.80
N ASN A 302 -23.20 -19.56 11.08
CA ASN A 302 -22.40 -18.41 11.50
C ASN A 302 -20.96 -18.79 11.90
N ASN A 303 -20.54 -20.03 11.68
CA ASN A 303 -19.21 -20.49 12.07
C ASN A 303 -18.16 -20.04 11.02
N PRO A 304 -16.98 -19.52 11.42
CA PRO A 304 -15.95 -19.09 10.47
C PRO A 304 -15.43 -20.19 9.53
N PHE A 305 -15.53 -21.46 9.93
CA PHE A 305 -15.05 -22.61 9.17
C PHE A 305 -16.04 -23.09 8.08
N THR A 306 -17.22 -22.45 7.95
CA THR A 306 -18.19 -22.75 6.88
C THR A 306 -17.62 -22.50 5.49
N VAL A 307 -16.74 -21.51 5.33
CA VAL A 307 -16.13 -21.16 4.04
C VAL A 307 -15.34 -22.34 3.44
N GLN A 308 -14.67 -23.14 4.27
CA GLN A 308 -13.96 -24.35 3.86
C GLN A 308 -14.93 -25.45 3.41
N LEU A 309 -16.07 -25.57 4.08
CA LEU A 309 -17.14 -26.49 3.70
C LEU A 309 -17.78 -26.08 2.37
N GLU A 310 -18.03 -24.79 2.16
CA GLU A 310 -18.55 -24.25 0.90
C GLU A 310 -17.64 -24.61 -0.27
N LEU A 311 -16.32 -24.40 -0.13
CA LEU A 311 -15.38 -24.78 -1.18
C LEU A 311 -15.42 -26.29 -1.46
N LEU A 312 -15.53 -27.14 -0.43
CA LEU A 312 -15.67 -28.58 -0.62
C LEU A 312 -16.99 -28.94 -1.34
N ASP A 313 -18.09 -28.26 -1.03
CA ASP A 313 -19.35 -28.43 -1.77
C ASP A 313 -19.20 -28.05 -3.25
N ILE A 314 -18.47 -26.98 -3.57
CA ILE A 314 -18.18 -26.60 -4.96
C ILE A 314 -17.41 -27.70 -5.68
N LEU A 315 -16.39 -28.27 -5.04
CA LEU A 315 -15.61 -29.40 -5.58
C LEU A 315 -16.48 -30.63 -5.83
N ILE A 316 -17.40 -30.93 -4.90
CA ILE A 316 -18.35 -32.04 -5.03
C ILE A 316 -19.34 -31.79 -6.18
N LYS A 317 -19.96 -30.60 -6.23
CA LYS A 317 -20.86 -30.18 -7.31
C LYS A 317 -20.18 -30.25 -8.67
N GLY A 318 -18.90 -29.90 -8.75
CA GLY A 318 -18.15 -30.00 -10.01
C GLY A 318 -18.02 -31.43 -10.53
N LYS A 319 -17.91 -32.42 -9.64
CA LYS A 319 -17.93 -33.84 -10.01
C LYS A 319 -19.33 -34.38 -10.32
N ILE A 320 -20.38 -33.89 -9.65
CA ILE A 320 -21.76 -34.38 -9.82
C ILE A 320 -22.46 -33.72 -11.03
N GLU A 321 -22.47 -32.39 -11.06
CA GLU A 321 -23.24 -31.56 -12.00
C GLU A 321 -22.41 -31.14 -13.22
N GLY A 322 -21.11 -31.41 -13.17
CA GLY A 322 -20.17 -31.15 -14.25
C GLY A 322 -19.57 -29.75 -14.24
N GLU A 323 -18.73 -29.52 -15.23
CA GLU A 323 -17.79 -28.39 -15.25
C GLU A 323 -18.46 -27.01 -15.34
N TYR A 324 -19.60 -26.90 -16.03
CA TYR A 324 -20.33 -25.62 -16.12
C TYR A 324 -20.77 -25.13 -14.74
N ARG A 325 -21.31 -26.05 -13.93
CA ARG A 325 -21.70 -25.75 -12.56
C ARG A 325 -20.48 -25.42 -11.71
N TYR A 326 -19.42 -26.20 -11.86
CA TYR A 326 -18.16 -26.00 -11.14
C TYR A 326 -17.60 -24.59 -11.34
N LYS A 327 -17.48 -24.13 -12.60
CA LYS A 327 -16.97 -22.80 -12.94
C LYS A 327 -17.85 -21.69 -12.39
N PHE A 328 -19.16 -21.83 -12.56
CA PHE A 328 -20.11 -20.84 -12.10
C PHE A 328 -20.03 -20.65 -10.58
N GLU A 329 -19.96 -21.73 -9.82
CA GLU A 329 -19.87 -21.66 -8.36
C GLU A 329 -18.47 -21.21 -7.89
N LEU A 330 -17.39 -21.64 -8.54
CA LEU A 330 -16.04 -21.13 -8.24
C LEU A 330 -15.91 -19.63 -8.49
N GLN A 331 -16.47 -19.12 -9.60
CA GLN A 331 -16.44 -17.69 -9.90
C GLN A 331 -17.15 -16.89 -8.82
N LYS A 332 -18.36 -17.32 -8.41
CA LYS A 332 -19.08 -16.70 -7.29
C LYS A 332 -18.30 -16.73 -5.99
N PHE A 333 -17.63 -17.84 -5.71
CA PHE A 333 -16.83 -17.98 -4.50
C PHE A 333 -15.62 -17.03 -4.49
N VAL A 334 -14.94 -16.88 -5.63
CA VAL A 334 -13.83 -15.90 -5.77
C VAL A 334 -14.34 -14.47 -5.60
N GLU A 335 -15.48 -14.14 -6.20
CA GLU A 335 -16.12 -12.81 -6.05
C GLU A 335 -16.49 -12.52 -4.59
N ALA A 336 -16.96 -13.52 -3.84
CA ALA A 336 -17.34 -13.38 -2.43
C ALA A 336 -16.15 -13.32 -1.47
N GLN A 337 -15.08 -14.08 -1.74
CA GLN A 337 -13.94 -14.24 -0.81
C GLN A 337 -12.76 -13.31 -1.10
N GLY A 338 -12.74 -12.65 -2.26
CA GLY A 338 -11.70 -11.68 -2.63
C GLY A 338 -10.28 -12.25 -2.54
N GLU A 339 -9.36 -11.48 -1.96
CA GLU A 339 -7.93 -11.82 -1.86
C GLU A 339 -7.58 -12.76 -0.69
N THR A 340 -8.56 -13.37 -0.02
CA THR A 340 -8.27 -14.36 1.04
C THR A 340 -7.51 -15.58 0.49
N ALA A 341 -6.80 -16.31 1.35
CA ALA A 341 -6.05 -17.51 0.93
C ALA A 341 -6.93 -18.56 0.21
N LEU A 342 -8.19 -18.72 0.65
CA LEU A 342 -9.17 -19.60 -0.01
C LEU A 342 -9.69 -19.01 -1.32
N GLY A 343 -9.91 -17.69 -1.40
CA GLY A 343 -10.25 -17.00 -2.64
C GLY A 343 -9.18 -17.16 -3.71
N GLN A 344 -7.91 -16.96 -3.35
CA GLN A 344 -6.77 -17.17 -4.25
C GLN A 344 -6.66 -18.64 -4.70
N TYR A 345 -6.85 -19.59 -3.80
CA TYR A 345 -6.85 -21.01 -4.16
C TYR A 345 -8.01 -21.37 -5.10
N ALA A 346 -9.21 -20.83 -4.87
CA ALA A 346 -10.36 -21.00 -5.77
C ALA A 346 -10.10 -20.36 -7.15
N ALA A 347 -9.44 -19.21 -7.21
CA ALA A 347 -9.03 -18.58 -8.46
C ALA A 347 -8.04 -19.45 -9.24
N GLN A 348 -7.05 -20.05 -8.57
CA GLN A 348 -6.13 -21.01 -9.18
C GLN A 348 -6.87 -22.24 -9.74
N LEU A 349 -7.88 -22.76 -9.03
CA LEU A 349 -8.70 -23.87 -9.52
C LEU A 349 -9.51 -23.48 -10.77
N LEU A 350 -10.05 -22.26 -10.81
CA LEU A 350 -10.77 -21.74 -11.97
C LEU A 350 -9.85 -21.59 -13.19
N GLU A 351 -8.66 -21.01 -12.99
CA GLU A 351 -7.63 -20.88 -14.02
C GLU A 351 -7.16 -22.24 -14.53
N ALA A 352 -6.89 -23.19 -13.63
CA ALA A 352 -6.52 -24.56 -13.98
C ALA A 352 -7.61 -25.22 -14.85
N THR A 353 -8.88 -24.95 -14.57
CA THR A 353 -10.00 -25.48 -15.36
C THR A 353 -10.07 -24.85 -16.76
N ASN A 354 -9.78 -23.54 -16.88
CA ASN A 354 -9.72 -22.85 -18.17
C ASN A 354 -8.53 -23.33 -19.01
N THR A 355 -7.33 -23.38 -18.43
CA THR A 355 -6.12 -23.85 -19.10
C THR A 355 -6.20 -25.33 -19.49
N PHE A 356 -6.89 -26.17 -18.70
CA PHE A 356 -7.16 -27.56 -19.07
C PHE A 356 -7.99 -27.64 -20.35
N LYS A 357 -9.05 -26.83 -20.49
CA LYS A 357 -9.86 -26.76 -21.72
C LYS A 357 -9.09 -26.29 -22.93
N GLU A 358 -8.26 -25.27 -22.78
CA GLU A 358 -7.37 -24.82 -23.86
C GLU A 358 -6.41 -25.91 -24.28
N LYS A 359 -5.81 -26.62 -23.30
CA LYS A 359 -4.89 -27.74 -23.57
C LYS A 359 -5.63 -28.95 -24.14
N GLU A 360 -6.85 -29.26 -23.72
CA GLU A 360 -7.65 -30.36 -24.27
C GLU A 360 -8.12 -30.05 -25.70
N ALA A 361 -8.56 -28.82 -25.96
CA ALA A 361 -8.90 -28.33 -27.30
C ALA A 361 -7.67 -28.39 -28.24
N ARG A 362 -6.49 -27.96 -27.76
CA ARG A 362 -5.22 -28.10 -28.48
C ARG A 362 -4.80 -29.57 -28.68
N ARG A 363 -4.99 -30.44 -27.66
CA ARG A 363 -4.61 -31.87 -27.70
C ARG A 363 -5.49 -32.73 -28.60
N LYS A 364 -6.79 -32.43 -28.69
CA LYS A 364 -7.69 -33.09 -29.65
C LYS A 364 -7.34 -32.72 -31.11
N GLY A 365 -6.48 -31.73 -31.31
CA GLY A 365 -6.13 -31.17 -32.60
C GLY A 365 -7.33 -30.42 -33.15
N ALA A 366 -7.22 -29.10 -33.33
CA ALA A 366 -8.19 -28.41 -34.16
C ALA A 366 -8.01 -28.95 -35.60
N THR A 367 -8.78 -29.97 -35.97
CA THR A 367 -8.87 -30.41 -37.36
C THR A 367 -9.72 -29.39 -38.08
N PHE A 368 -9.07 -28.37 -38.61
CA PHE A 368 -9.72 -27.39 -39.46
C PHE A 368 -10.26 -28.07 -40.73
N ILE A 369 -11.44 -27.64 -41.14
CA ILE A 369 -12.24 -28.23 -42.22
C ILE A 369 -11.64 -27.79 -43.56
N GLN A 370 -11.38 -28.75 -44.46
CA GLN A 370 -10.85 -28.49 -45.82
C GLN A 370 -11.97 -28.26 -46.85
N ASP A 371 -13.10 -27.69 -46.42
CA ASP A 371 -14.19 -27.30 -47.30
C ASP A 371 -14.09 -25.79 -47.57
N PHE A 372 -13.52 -25.43 -48.71
CA PHE A 372 -13.28 -24.04 -49.10
C PHE A 372 -14.34 -23.49 -50.07
N GLU A 373 -15.39 -24.25 -50.41
CA GLU A 373 -16.47 -23.77 -51.27
C GLU A 373 -17.56 -23.09 -50.44
N GLN A 374 -17.12 -22.14 -49.61
CA GLN A 374 -17.95 -21.41 -48.65
C GLN A 374 -17.59 -19.92 -48.59
N GLU A 375 -18.40 -19.14 -47.88
CA GLU A 375 -18.10 -17.76 -47.53
C GLU A 375 -16.81 -17.68 -46.69
N HIS A 376 -15.98 -16.71 -47.02
CA HIS A 376 -14.69 -16.45 -46.41
C HIS A 376 -14.69 -15.14 -45.65
N ILE A 377 -13.83 -15.10 -44.65
CA ILE A 377 -13.59 -13.99 -43.77
C ILE A 377 -12.09 -13.68 -43.85
N PHE A 378 -11.74 -12.41 -43.90
CA PHE A 378 -10.35 -11.99 -43.78
C PHE A 378 -10.07 -11.53 -42.35
N ILE A 379 -8.91 -11.91 -41.80
CA ILE A 379 -8.52 -11.62 -40.42
C ILE A 379 -7.12 -11.02 -40.34
N LEU A 380 -7.02 -9.94 -39.56
CA LEU A 380 -5.76 -9.47 -38.98
C LEU A 380 -5.75 -9.84 -37.50
N SER A 381 -4.79 -10.66 -37.06
CA SER A 381 -4.60 -10.94 -35.63
C SER A 381 -3.38 -10.20 -35.10
N TYR A 382 -3.54 -9.57 -33.93
CA TYR A 382 -2.54 -8.70 -33.33
C TYR A 382 -2.67 -8.70 -31.80
N ILE A 383 -1.59 -8.31 -31.12
CA ILE A 383 -1.61 -8.00 -29.69
C ILE A 383 -2.11 -6.56 -29.52
N ASP A 384 -3.11 -6.34 -28.69
CA ASP A 384 -3.69 -5.01 -28.51
C ASP A 384 -2.76 -4.11 -27.68
N GLN A 385 -2.07 -3.21 -28.38
CA GLN A 385 -1.10 -2.26 -27.83
C GLN A 385 -1.19 -0.96 -28.63
N GLU A 386 -0.78 0.17 -28.04
CA GLU A 386 -0.72 1.46 -28.74
C GLU A 386 -2.00 1.83 -29.54
N GLN A 387 -3.18 1.53 -28.98
CA GLN A 387 -4.50 1.78 -29.59
C GLN A 387 -4.70 1.10 -30.95
N LEU A 388 -4.07 -0.06 -31.17
CA LEU A 388 -4.28 -0.85 -32.39
C LEU A 388 -5.74 -1.29 -32.57
N SER A 389 -6.47 -1.48 -31.46
CA SER A 389 -7.91 -1.72 -31.44
C SER A 389 -8.74 -0.75 -32.26
N ASP A 390 -8.30 0.50 -32.37
CA ASP A 390 -9.01 1.56 -33.08
C ASP A 390 -8.37 1.84 -34.44
N ARG A 391 -7.04 1.80 -34.48
CA ARG A 391 -6.25 2.17 -35.67
C ARG A 391 -6.34 1.14 -36.79
N LEU A 392 -6.32 -0.16 -36.47
CA LEU A 392 -6.36 -1.20 -37.50
C LEU A 392 -7.73 -1.32 -38.18
N PRO A 393 -8.87 -1.32 -37.46
CA PRO A 393 -10.18 -1.31 -38.10
C PRO A 393 -10.37 -0.09 -39.01
N ALA A 394 -10.04 1.12 -38.52
CA ALA A 394 -10.16 2.35 -39.31
C ALA A 394 -9.29 2.32 -40.57
N ALA A 395 -8.08 1.77 -40.48
CA ALA A 395 -7.20 1.56 -41.63
C ALA A 395 -7.81 0.57 -42.65
N MET A 396 -8.46 -0.49 -42.18
CA MET A 396 -9.14 -1.45 -43.05
C MET A 396 -10.38 -0.86 -43.72
N ASP A 397 -11.20 -0.10 -42.98
CA ASP A 397 -12.35 0.62 -43.54
C ASP A 397 -11.91 1.55 -44.67
N HIS A 398 -10.89 2.37 -44.41
CA HIS A 398 -10.33 3.28 -45.42
C HIS A 398 -9.76 2.54 -46.64
N HIS A 399 -9.15 1.37 -46.45
CA HIS A 399 -8.65 0.54 -47.56
C HIS A 399 -9.80 -0.05 -48.40
N ILE A 400 -10.86 -0.50 -47.75
CA ILE A 400 -12.06 -1.05 -48.41
C ILE A 400 -12.77 0.03 -49.22
N ASP A 401 -12.98 1.21 -48.64
CA ASP A 401 -13.66 2.34 -49.31
C ASP A 401 -12.95 2.76 -50.60
N ASN A 402 -11.61 2.76 -50.59
CA ASN A 402 -10.81 3.21 -51.73
C ASN A 402 -10.61 2.14 -52.81
N ASN A 403 -10.47 0.87 -52.42
CA ASN A 403 -10.05 -0.20 -53.35
C ASN A 403 -11.15 -1.21 -53.68
N PHE A 404 -12.20 -1.28 -52.86
CA PHE A 404 -13.29 -2.26 -52.98
C PHE A 404 -14.68 -1.60 -52.87
N PRO A 405 -14.99 -0.53 -53.65
CA PRO A 405 -16.26 0.16 -53.55
C PRO A 405 -17.44 -0.73 -53.96
N ASN A 406 -18.59 -0.57 -53.30
CA ASN A 406 -19.83 -1.32 -53.53
C ASN A 406 -19.76 -2.84 -53.26
N THR A 407 -18.76 -3.30 -52.49
CA THR A 407 -18.63 -4.72 -52.13
C THR A 407 -19.47 -5.14 -50.92
N GLY A 408 -19.95 -4.18 -50.11
CA GLY A 408 -20.74 -4.46 -48.91
C GLY A 408 -19.95 -5.09 -47.76
N LEU A 409 -18.61 -5.07 -47.86
CA LEU A 409 -17.71 -5.56 -46.82
C LEU A 409 -17.80 -4.68 -45.57
N ASN A 410 -17.79 -5.31 -44.40
CA ASN A 410 -17.80 -4.64 -43.12
C ASN A 410 -16.62 -5.08 -42.27
N VAL A 411 -16.03 -4.12 -41.55
CA VAL A 411 -14.94 -4.35 -40.61
C VAL A 411 -15.51 -4.41 -39.18
N GLY A 412 -15.06 -5.41 -38.42
CA GLY A 412 -15.30 -5.51 -36.99
C GLY A 412 -14.00 -5.77 -36.24
N ASN A 413 -13.98 -5.48 -34.94
CA ASN A 413 -12.87 -5.83 -34.06
C ASN A 413 -13.39 -6.72 -32.94
N LEU A 414 -12.67 -7.78 -32.62
CA LEU A 414 -13.09 -8.75 -31.60
C LEU A 414 -11.89 -9.33 -30.85
N MET A 415 -12.09 -9.68 -29.58
CA MET A 415 -11.05 -10.29 -28.75
C MET A 415 -11.04 -11.81 -28.94
N LEU A 416 -9.88 -12.35 -29.30
CA LEU A 416 -9.64 -13.80 -29.36
C LEU A 416 -9.35 -14.33 -27.95
N ASN A 417 -8.47 -13.68 -27.19
CA ASN A 417 -8.15 -13.96 -25.79
C ASN A 417 -7.72 -12.66 -25.09
N ASP A 418 -7.34 -12.73 -23.81
CA ASP A 418 -7.03 -11.56 -22.98
C ASP A 418 -5.94 -10.63 -23.56
N ASN A 419 -5.04 -11.14 -24.41
CA ASN A 419 -3.93 -10.38 -24.98
C ASN A 419 -3.95 -10.31 -26.52
N GLN A 420 -4.97 -10.87 -27.17
CA GLN A 420 -4.97 -11.01 -28.63
C GLN A 420 -6.32 -10.64 -29.22
N ALA A 421 -6.28 -9.67 -30.14
CA ALA A 421 -7.42 -9.16 -30.86
C ALA A 421 -7.39 -9.60 -32.33
N MET A 422 -8.55 -9.48 -32.97
CA MET A 422 -8.75 -9.77 -34.38
C MET A 422 -9.59 -8.69 -35.04
N VAL A 423 -9.03 -8.04 -36.06
CA VAL A 423 -9.83 -7.28 -37.03
C VAL A 423 -10.39 -8.27 -38.04
N VAL A 424 -11.69 -8.24 -38.23
CA VAL A 424 -12.45 -9.18 -39.05
C VAL A 424 -13.15 -8.43 -40.16
N VAL A 425 -12.93 -8.86 -41.40
CA VAL A 425 -13.59 -8.30 -42.59
C VAL A 425 -14.54 -9.34 -43.16
N ASN A 426 -15.83 -9.03 -43.10
CA ASN A 426 -16.97 -9.90 -43.39
C ASN A 426 -17.74 -9.39 -44.62
N GLU A 427 -18.29 -10.22 -45.49
CA GLU A 427 -17.90 -11.60 -45.83
C GLU A 427 -17.59 -11.62 -47.34
N PHE A 428 -16.65 -12.46 -47.74
CA PHE A 428 -16.27 -12.66 -49.14
C PHE A 428 -16.98 -13.92 -49.66
N ALA A 429 -17.66 -13.81 -50.80
CA ALA A 429 -18.44 -14.93 -51.34
C ALA A 429 -17.59 -16.15 -51.74
N THR A 430 -16.31 -15.96 -52.07
CA THR A 430 -15.41 -17.04 -52.50
C THR A 430 -14.00 -16.87 -51.95
N GLN A 431 -13.26 -17.97 -51.91
CA GLN A 431 -11.84 -17.99 -51.54
C GLN A 431 -11.01 -17.01 -52.39
N GLU A 432 -11.26 -16.95 -53.70
CA GLU A 432 -10.48 -16.10 -54.62
C GLU A 432 -10.63 -14.61 -54.28
N LEU A 433 -11.84 -14.16 -53.91
CA LEU A 433 -12.08 -12.77 -53.53
C LEU A 433 -11.36 -12.42 -52.22
N ALA A 434 -11.45 -13.29 -51.21
CA ALA A 434 -10.77 -13.09 -49.93
C ALA A 434 -9.24 -13.12 -50.08
N MET A 435 -8.71 -14.03 -50.88
CA MET A 435 -7.27 -14.10 -51.19
C MET A 435 -6.82 -12.91 -52.06
N GLY A 436 -7.71 -12.38 -52.92
CA GLY A 436 -7.50 -11.12 -53.63
C GLY A 436 -7.34 -9.94 -52.67
N PHE A 437 -8.22 -9.86 -51.67
CA PHE A 437 -8.12 -8.85 -50.61
C PHE A 437 -6.81 -8.97 -49.83
N LEU A 438 -6.44 -10.17 -49.37
CA LEU A 438 -5.15 -10.42 -48.70
C LEU A 438 -3.94 -9.99 -49.56
N ARG A 439 -3.98 -10.22 -50.88
CA ARG A 439 -2.92 -9.78 -51.81
C ARG A 439 -2.83 -8.26 -51.92
N SER A 440 -3.97 -7.56 -51.91
CA SER A 440 -3.99 -6.08 -51.95
C SER A 440 -3.29 -5.43 -50.74
N LEU A 441 -3.13 -6.17 -49.65
CA LEU A 441 -2.43 -5.74 -48.43
C LEU A 441 -0.94 -6.12 -48.40
N LYS A 442 -0.42 -6.69 -49.51
CA LYS A 442 0.99 -7.09 -49.67
C LYS A 442 1.71 -6.32 -50.80
N THR A 443 1.06 -5.32 -51.40
CA THR A 443 1.66 -4.48 -52.45
C THR A 443 2.53 -3.38 -51.85
N GLU A 444 3.43 -2.80 -52.65
CA GLU A 444 4.20 -1.61 -52.24
C GLU A 444 3.25 -0.43 -51.92
N ASN A 445 3.54 0.34 -50.86
CA ASN A 445 2.68 1.38 -50.28
C ASN A 445 1.34 0.85 -49.75
N SER A 446 1.36 -0.33 -49.12
CA SER A 446 0.16 -0.88 -48.50
C SER A 446 -0.25 -0.02 -47.30
N VAL A 447 -1.55 0.00 -47.00
CA VAL A 447 -2.06 0.51 -45.72
C VAL A 447 -1.37 -0.16 -44.51
N MET A 448 -0.87 -1.39 -44.70
CA MET A 448 -0.15 -2.15 -43.68
C MET A 448 1.26 -1.63 -43.38
N ASP A 449 1.88 -0.86 -44.28
CA ASP A 449 3.25 -0.35 -44.10
C ASP A 449 3.35 0.55 -42.84
N ASN A 450 2.24 1.21 -42.47
CA ASN A 450 2.13 2.01 -41.24
C ASN A 450 2.15 1.17 -39.95
N PHE A 451 2.12 -0.16 -40.07
CA PHE A 451 2.00 -1.11 -38.97
C PHE A 451 3.13 -2.14 -38.95
N ASP A 452 4.18 -1.98 -39.77
CA ASP A 452 5.29 -2.94 -39.89
C ASP A 452 6.06 -3.20 -38.60
N LYS A 453 5.99 -2.28 -37.63
CA LYS A 453 6.61 -2.47 -36.31
C LYS A 453 5.86 -3.47 -35.41
N TYR A 454 4.68 -3.92 -35.81
CA TYR A 454 3.84 -4.82 -35.02
C TYR A 454 3.79 -6.21 -35.67
N GLU A 455 3.77 -7.25 -34.84
CA GLU A 455 3.52 -8.61 -35.29
C GLU A 455 2.02 -8.78 -35.58
N ILE A 456 1.65 -8.69 -36.86
CA ILE A 456 0.27 -8.83 -37.33
C ILE A 456 0.17 -10.01 -38.29
N ASP A 457 -0.53 -11.05 -37.86
CA ASP A 457 -0.86 -12.20 -38.70
C ASP A 457 -2.01 -11.86 -39.64
N LYS A 458 -1.85 -12.16 -40.93
CA LYS A 458 -2.84 -11.86 -41.99
C LYS A 458 -3.26 -13.16 -42.66
N PHE A 459 -4.54 -13.52 -42.55
CA PHE A 459 -5.02 -14.78 -43.12
C PHE A 459 -6.49 -14.70 -43.53
N VAL A 460 -6.91 -15.69 -44.31
CA VAL A 460 -8.28 -15.86 -44.78
C VAL A 460 -8.82 -17.16 -44.20
N ILE A 461 -10.07 -17.17 -43.77
CA ILE A 461 -10.70 -18.29 -43.07
C ILE A 461 -12.16 -18.45 -43.48
N THR A 462 -12.62 -19.69 -43.66
CA THR A 462 -14.05 -19.98 -43.86
C THR A 462 -14.84 -19.74 -42.58
N LYS A 463 -16.13 -19.43 -42.68
CA LYS A 463 -17.03 -19.24 -41.54
C LYS A 463 -16.98 -20.37 -40.49
N ASP A 464 -17.01 -21.63 -40.93
CA ASP A 464 -16.97 -22.80 -40.03
C ASP A 464 -15.63 -22.89 -39.27
N ASN A 465 -14.51 -22.72 -39.97
CA ASN A 465 -13.20 -22.68 -39.35
C ASN A 465 -13.00 -21.47 -38.44
N PHE A 466 -13.65 -20.33 -38.72
CA PHE A 466 -13.62 -19.18 -37.83
C PHE A 466 -14.31 -19.48 -36.52
N GLN A 467 -15.47 -20.14 -36.56
CA GLN A 467 -16.14 -20.63 -35.35
C GLN A 467 -15.23 -21.60 -34.57
N LEU A 468 -14.56 -22.52 -35.26
CA LEU A 468 -13.63 -23.46 -34.63
C LEU A 468 -12.42 -22.75 -34.02
N LEU A 469 -11.84 -21.78 -34.71
CA LEU A 469 -10.73 -20.94 -34.21
C LEU A 469 -11.17 -20.16 -32.96
N TYR A 470 -12.35 -19.55 -33.00
CA TYR A 470 -12.86 -18.77 -31.89
C TYR A 470 -13.17 -19.62 -30.66
N GLN A 471 -13.59 -20.87 -30.84
CA GLN A 471 -13.84 -21.82 -29.74
C GLN A 471 -12.56 -22.43 -29.18
N THR A 472 -11.61 -22.81 -30.04
CA THR A 472 -10.40 -23.54 -29.65
C THR A 472 -9.23 -22.62 -29.29
N LYS A 473 -9.29 -21.35 -29.70
CA LYS A 473 -8.20 -20.36 -29.59
C LYS A 473 -6.88 -20.86 -30.21
N ALA A 474 -6.97 -21.81 -31.15
CA ALA A 474 -5.82 -22.49 -31.76
C ALA A 474 -5.28 -21.72 -32.97
N LEU A 475 -4.92 -20.44 -32.78
CA LEU A 475 -4.47 -19.57 -33.87
C LEU A 475 -3.22 -20.11 -34.56
N SER A 476 -2.20 -20.52 -33.80
CA SER A 476 -0.95 -21.03 -34.36
C SER A 476 -1.14 -22.28 -35.22
N ASP A 477 -2.10 -23.14 -34.86
CA ASP A 477 -2.44 -24.32 -35.66
C ASP A 477 -3.26 -23.94 -36.89
N TYR A 478 -4.14 -22.93 -36.77
CA TYR A 478 -4.84 -22.39 -37.94
C TYR A 478 -3.88 -21.77 -38.94
N LEU A 479 -2.87 -21.00 -38.50
CA LEU A 479 -1.87 -20.42 -39.38
C LEU A 479 -1.05 -21.49 -40.12
N LYS A 480 -0.75 -22.63 -39.48
CA LYS A 480 -0.14 -23.79 -40.17
C LYS A 480 -1.09 -24.39 -41.21
N PHE A 481 -2.36 -24.57 -40.85
CA PHE A 481 -3.39 -25.06 -41.76
C PHE A 481 -3.56 -24.13 -42.98
N PHE A 482 -3.69 -22.83 -42.74
CA PHE A 482 -3.78 -21.78 -43.75
C PHE A 482 -2.58 -21.82 -44.70
N ASN A 483 -1.36 -21.83 -44.15
CA ASN A 483 -0.14 -21.88 -44.95
C ASN A 483 -0.01 -23.16 -45.78
N THR A 484 -0.61 -24.26 -45.33
CA THR A 484 -0.59 -25.56 -46.04
C THR A 484 -1.62 -25.58 -47.18
N HIS A 485 -2.85 -25.12 -46.92
CA HIS A 485 -3.97 -25.33 -47.84
C HIS A 485 -4.33 -24.13 -48.73
N TYR A 486 -4.03 -22.90 -48.29
CA TYR A 486 -4.33 -21.69 -49.07
C TYR A 486 -3.16 -21.21 -49.94
N ASN A 487 -1.92 -21.61 -49.65
CA ASN A 487 -0.77 -21.26 -50.49
C ASN A 487 -0.61 -22.20 -51.70
N GLU A 488 -1.02 -23.48 -51.62
CA GLU A 488 -0.93 -24.43 -52.74
C GLU A 488 -1.82 -24.02 -53.94
N THR A 489 -2.91 -23.28 -53.70
CA THR A 489 -3.83 -22.81 -54.74
C THR A 489 -3.21 -21.73 -55.64
N ILE A 490 -2.09 -21.11 -55.24
CA ILE A 490 -1.41 -20.05 -56.02
C ILE A 490 -0.56 -20.62 -57.17
N HIS A 491 -0.26 -21.93 -57.19
CA HIS A 491 0.54 -22.56 -58.26
C HIS A 491 -0.26 -23.55 -59.13
N GLY A 492 -1.54 -23.77 -58.84
CA GLY A 492 -2.39 -24.74 -59.53
C GLY A 492 -3.34 -24.12 -60.56
N LYS A 493 -2.83 -23.63 -61.70
CA LYS A 493 -3.47 -23.62 -63.05
C LYS A 493 -2.64 -22.79 -64.04
N LYS A 494 -1.50 -23.34 -64.45
CA LYS A 494 -0.99 -23.18 -65.81
C LYS A 494 -1.10 -24.55 -66.46
N ASP A 495 -2.18 -24.76 -67.20
CA ASP A 495 -2.32 -25.69 -68.33
C ASP A 495 -3.81 -25.99 -68.54
N GLN A 496 -4.44 -25.19 -69.42
CA GLN A 496 -5.25 -25.64 -70.56
C GLN A 496 -5.59 -24.46 -71.47
#